data_AF-A0A8T4J652-F1
#
_entry.id   AF-A0A8T4J652-F1
#
_cell.length_a   1.000
_cell.length_b   1.000
_cell.length_c   1.000
_cell.angle_alpha   90.00
_cell.angle_beta   90.00
_cell.angle_gamma   90.00
#
_symmetry.space_group_name_H-M   'P 1'
#
loop_
_entity.id
_entity.type
_entity.pdbx_description
1 polymer ?
#
loop_
_entity_poly.entity_id
_entity_poly.type
_entity_poly.pdbx_seq_one_letter_code
_entity_poly.pdbx_strand_id
1 'polypeptide(L)'
;MISNVIDLTLALSKAGDKAVLVTNNESVIESLKEHGSEIAKKTGVKHLIVQKQDPEGVKKNFSVNYESVEEKYGDKTVMIIGKITTLSFESIKNNIKDGVFKIEVSGEEYEIDNSFLIEEIKKPEGSEIIDFGKGYVYVEPEMDITLEDDENSTKTEDDVLE
;
A
#
# COMPACT_ATOMS: atom_id res chain seq x y z
N MET A 1 9.64 -16.10 -4.40
CA MET A 1 9.69 -15.44 -5.73
C MET A 1 8.43 -15.71 -6.56
N ILE A 2 8.08 -16.95 -6.89
CA ILE A 2 6.97 -17.27 -7.85
C ILE A 2 5.60 -16.66 -7.45
N SER A 3 5.22 -16.68 -6.16
CA SER A 3 3.94 -16.10 -5.72
C SER A 3 3.86 -14.58 -5.99
N ASN A 4 4.95 -13.84 -5.80
CA ASN A 4 4.97 -12.38 -6.04
C ASN A 4 4.63 -12.05 -7.48
N VAL A 5 5.16 -12.83 -8.44
CA VAL A 5 4.94 -12.64 -9.86
C VAL A 5 3.48 -12.92 -10.21
N ILE A 6 2.88 -13.98 -9.66
CA ILE A 6 1.48 -14.34 -9.91
C ILE A 6 0.54 -13.26 -9.37
N ASP A 7 0.71 -12.88 -8.11
CA ASP A 7 -0.15 -11.89 -7.44
C ASP A 7 -0.09 -10.53 -8.16
N LEU A 8 1.13 -10.10 -8.53
CA LEU A 8 1.36 -8.86 -9.25
C LEU A 8 0.82 -8.91 -10.68
N THR A 9 1.00 -10.02 -11.40
CA THR A 9 0.45 -10.19 -12.76
C THR A 9 -1.07 -10.13 -12.74
N LEU A 10 -1.71 -10.73 -11.73
CA LEU A 10 -3.17 -10.68 -11.57
C LEU A 10 -3.67 -9.27 -11.21
N ALA A 11 -2.91 -8.52 -10.42
CA ALA A 11 -3.25 -7.13 -10.12
C ALA A 11 -3.11 -6.25 -11.38
N LEU A 12 -2.03 -6.42 -12.12
CA LEU A 12 -1.75 -5.65 -13.35
C LEU A 12 -2.61 -6.06 -14.54
N SER A 13 -3.14 -7.28 -14.61
CA SER A 13 -4.05 -7.69 -15.70
C SER A 13 -5.41 -6.99 -15.64
N LYS A 14 -5.74 -6.43 -14.48
CA LYS A 14 -6.90 -5.56 -14.29
C LYS A 14 -6.55 -4.08 -14.55
N ALA A 15 -5.25 -3.76 -14.62
CA ALA A 15 -4.81 -2.44 -14.99
C ALA A 15 -4.94 -2.27 -16.51
N GLY A 16 -5.30 -1.07 -16.95
CA GLY A 16 -5.28 -0.71 -18.36
C GLY A 16 -3.86 -0.51 -18.89
N ASP A 17 -3.69 0.44 -19.81
CA ASP A 17 -2.39 0.70 -20.43
C ASP A 17 -1.33 1.28 -19.46
N LYS A 18 -1.77 1.96 -18.39
CA LYS A 18 -0.90 2.64 -17.40
C LYS A 18 -1.22 2.19 -15.97
N ALA A 19 -0.18 1.98 -15.18
CA ALA A 19 -0.30 1.61 -13.77
C ALA A 19 0.85 2.20 -12.93
N VAL A 20 0.54 2.53 -11.68
CA VAL A 20 1.54 2.88 -10.67
C VAL A 20 1.54 1.82 -9.59
N LEU A 21 2.66 1.11 -9.43
CA LEU A 21 2.89 0.17 -8.34
C LEU A 21 3.55 0.90 -7.18
N VAL A 22 2.87 0.89 -6.02
CA VAL A 22 3.45 1.35 -4.76
C VAL A 22 3.85 0.15 -3.92
N THR A 23 5.16 -0.02 -3.72
CA THR A 23 5.69 -1.09 -2.88
C THR A 23 7.06 -0.76 -2.29
N ASN A 24 7.27 -1.20 -1.04
CA ASN A 24 8.59 -1.23 -0.39
C ASN A 24 9.20 -2.64 -0.40
N ASN A 25 8.57 -3.62 -1.04
CA ASN A 25 9.01 -5.00 -1.03
C ASN A 25 10.13 -5.21 -2.07
N GLU A 26 11.37 -5.33 -1.60
CA GLU A 26 12.54 -5.50 -2.46
C GLU A 26 12.42 -6.72 -3.39
N SER A 27 11.87 -7.83 -2.90
CA SER A 27 11.68 -9.03 -3.73
C SER A 27 10.69 -8.80 -4.87
N VAL A 28 9.68 -7.95 -4.70
CA VAL A 28 8.77 -7.55 -5.79
C VAL A 28 9.50 -6.68 -6.81
N ILE A 29 10.30 -5.72 -6.34
CA ILE A 29 11.11 -4.83 -7.18
C ILE A 29 12.11 -5.64 -8.02
N GLU A 30 12.80 -6.59 -7.41
CA GLU A 30 13.72 -7.51 -8.11
C GLU A 30 12.98 -8.38 -9.13
N SER A 31 11.83 -8.94 -8.75
CA SER A 31 11.02 -9.75 -9.67
C SER A 31 10.56 -8.96 -10.90
N LEU A 32 10.28 -7.65 -10.74
CA LEU A 32 9.95 -6.78 -11.86
C LEU A 32 11.14 -6.50 -12.77
N LYS A 33 12.36 -6.37 -12.22
CA LYS A 33 13.58 -6.23 -13.02
C LYS A 33 13.85 -7.48 -13.85
N GLU A 34 13.61 -8.67 -13.29
CA GLU A 34 13.85 -9.95 -13.95
C GLU A 34 12.75 -10.34 -14.95
N HIS A 35 11.48 -10.09 -14.60
CA HIS A 35 10.32 -10.61 -15.33
C HIS A 35 9.39 -9.53 -15.91
N GLY A 36 9.75 -8.25 -15.81
CA GLY A 36 8.89 -7.12 -16.21
C GLY A 36 8.37 -7.22 -17.64
N SER A 37 9.23 -7.62 -18.59
CA SER A 37 8.87 -7.80 -20.00
C SER A 37 7.82 -8.89 -20.22
N GLU A 38 7.86 -9.97 -19.44
CA GLU A 38 6.85 -11.03 -19.51
C GLU A 38 5.53 -10.61 -18.87
N ILE A 39 5.61 -9.89 -17.75
CA ILE A 39 4.45 -9.34 -17.05
C ILE A 39 3.73 -8.36 -17.98
N ALA A 40 4.44 -7.40 -18.59
CA ALA A 40 3.89 -6.44 -19.54
C ALA A 40 3.20 -7.13 -20.73
N LYS A 41 3.81 -8.17 -21.31
CA LYS A 41 3.20 -8.96 -22.40
C LYS A 41 1.92 -9.68 -21.97
N LYS A 42 1.86 -10.19 -20.74
CA LYS A 42 0.70 -10.93 -20.22
C LYS A 42 -0.45 -10.02 -19.79
N THR A 43 -0.13 -8.83 -19.28
CA THR A 43 -1.12 -7.92 -18.70
C THR A 43 -1.58 -6.85 -19.70
N GLY A 44 -0.77 -6.53 -20.71
CA GLY A 44 -1.03 -5.44 -21.64
C GLY A 44 -0.60 -4.06 -21.11
N VAL A 45 -0.07 -3.98 -19.89
CA VAL A 45 0.43 -2.73 -19.30
C VAL A 45 1.64 -2.25 -20.09
N LYS A 46 1.58 -1.02 -20.62
CA LYS A 46 2.65 -0.39 -21.40
C LYS A 46 3.54 0.49 -20.54
N HIS A 47 2.96 1.13 -19.54
CA HIS A 47 3.68 2.03 -18.63
C HIS A 47 3.41 1.59 -17.19
N LEU A 48 4.44 1.03 -16.56
CA LEU A 48 4.43 0.69 -15.15
C LEU A 48 5.45 1.57 -14.43
N ILE A 49 4.98 2.42 -13.53
CA ILE A 49 5.84 3.21 -12.64
C ILE A 49 5.89 2.49 -11.30
N VAL A 50 7.09 2.31 -10.76
CA VAL A 50 7.29 1.68 -9.45
C VAL A 50 7.80 2.74 -8.49
N GLN A 51 7.08 2.98 -7.41
CA GLN A 51 7.44 3.97 -6.39
C GLN A 51 7.23 3.42 -4.99
N LYS A 52 7.90 4.03 -4.01
CA LYS A 52 7.83 3.62 -2.60
C LYS A 52 6.74 4.34 -1.81
N GLN A 53 6.36 5.52 -2.28
CA GLN A 53 5.38 6.40 -1.65
C GLN A 53 4.09 6.39 -2.46
N ASP A 54 2.96 6.71 -1.83
CA ASP A 54 1.69 6.81 -2.54
C ASP A 54 1.66 8.03 -3.48
N PRO A 55 0.94 7.95 -4.61
CA PRO A 55 0.68 9.09 -5.48
C PRO A 55 -0.01 10.24 -4.76
N GLU A 56 0.13 11.45 -5.30
CA GLU A 56 -0.55 12.63 -4.76
C GLU A 56 -2.08 12.41 -4.70
N GLY A 57 -2.71 12.95 -3.66
CA GLY A 57 -4.16 12.84 -3.45
C GLY A 57 -4.62 11.51 -2.84
N VAL A 58 -3.75 10.51 -2.73
CA VAL A 58 -4.03 9.29 -1.98
C VAL A 58 -3.86 9.56 -0.48
N LYS A 59 -4.87 9.18 0.31
CA LYS A 59 -4.79 9.21 1.78
C LYS A 59 -5.16 7.86 2.35
N LYS A 60 -4.26 7.28 3.14
CA LYS A 60 -4.50 6.05 3.87
C LYS A 60 -4.71 6.34 5.34
N ASN A 61 -5.71 5.71 5.93
CA ASN A 61 -5.96 5.78 7.35
C ASN A 61 -6.50 4.44 7.87
N PHE A 62 -6.53 4.29 9.18
CA PHE A 62 -7.32 3.25 9.83
C PHE A 62 -8.51 3.90 10.53
N SER A 63 -9.70 3.37 10.26
CA SER A 63 -10.83 3.51 11.17
C SER A 63 -10.97 2.23 12.01
N VAL A 64 -11.88 2.26 12.98
CA VAL A 64 -12.05 1.20 13.97
C VAL A 64 -13.50 0.76 13.99
N ASN A 65 -13.73 -0.55 14.02
CA ASN A 65 -15.04 -1.10 14.28
C ASN A 65 -15.45 -0.78 15.73
N TYR A 66 -16.30 0.23 15.87
CA TYR A 66 -16.75 0.72 17.17
C TYR A 66 -17.41 -0.39 18.00
N GLU A 67 -18.28 -1.20 17.39
CA GLU A 67 -19.02 -2.26 18.10
C GLU A 67 -18.05 -3.30 18.69
N SER A 68 -17.06 -3.75 17.91
CA SER A 68 -16.09 -4.75 18.39
C SER A 68 -15.20 -4.23 19.51
N VAL A 69 -14.81 -2.96 19.45
CA VAL A 69 -14.02 -2.32 20.52
C VAL A 69 -14.87 -2.06 21.75
N GLU A 70 -16.13 -1.64 21.59
CA GLU A 70 -17.08 -1.44 22.68
C GLU A 70 -17.39 -2.74 23.43
N GLU A 71 -17.61 -3.84 22.70
CA GLU A 71 -17.85 -5.15 23.30
C GLU A 71 -16.66 -5.61 24.16
N LYS A 72 -15.43 -5.29 23.74
CA LYS A 72 -14.20 -5.70 24.44
C LYS A 72 -13.78 -4.75 25.57
N TYR A 73 -13.98 -3.45 25.41
CA TYR A 73 -13.37 -2.42 26.28
C TYR A 73 -14.36 -1.45 26.93
N GLY A 74 -15.65 -1.54 26.61
CA GLY A 74 -16.72 -0.79 27.29
C GLY A 74 -16.46 0.71 27.34
N ASP A 75 -16.31 1.25 28.55
CA ASP A 75 -16.13 2.69 28.82
C ASP A 75 -14.83 3.28 28.24
N LYS A 76 -13.83 2.44 27.93
CA LYS A 76 -12.53 2.87 27.40
C LYS A 76 -12.55 3.07 25.88
N THR A 77 -13.60 2.65 25.20
CA THR A 77 -13.72 2.62 23.73
C THR A 77 -13.40 3.95 23.07
N VAL A 78 -14.02 5.03 23.52
CA VAL A 78 -13.81 6.37 22.94
C VAL A 78 -12.36 6.81 23.07
N MET A 79 -11.71 6.48 24.18
CA MET A 79 -10.32 6.84 24.45
C MET A 79 -9.36 6.04 23.55
N ILE A 80 -9.61 4.75 23.38
CA ILE A 80 -8.84 3.85 22.50
C ILE A 80 -8.97 4.29 21.04
N ILE A 81 -10.21 4.47 20.56
CA ILE A 81 -10.47 4.92 19.18
C ILE A 81 -9.83 6.29 18.95
N GLY A 82 -10.02 7.22 19.89
CA GLY A 82 -9.39 8.54 19.84
C GLY A 82 -7.88 8.44 19.66
N LYS A 83 -7.20 7.58 20.43
CA LYS A 83 -5.76 7.37 20.27
C LYS A 83 -5.41 6.78 18.90
N ILE A 84 -6.14 5.76 18.43
CA ILE A 84 -5.88 5.15 17.11
C ILE A 84 -5.97 6.19 15.99
N THR A 85 -6.96 7.08 16.01
CA THR A 85 -7.13 8.13 14.98
C THR A 85 -6.00 9.16 14.94
N THR A 86 -5.15 9.23 15.97
CA THR A 86 -3.98 10.12 16.00
C THR A 86 -2.71 9.47 15.43
N LEU A 87 -2.74 8.17 15.16
CA LEU A 87 -1.60 7.42 14.64
C LEU A 87 -1.63 7.37 13.12
N SER A 88 -0.46 7.31 12.49
CA SER A 88 -0.38 7.12 11.05
C SER A 88 -0.70 5.68 10.66
N PHE A 89 -1.18 5.50 9.43
CA PHE A 89 -1.43 4.18 8.85
C PHE A 89 -0.21 3.26 8.95
N GLU A 90 0.97 3.77 8.60
CA GLU A 90 2.23 3.02 8.65
C GLU A 90 2.62 2.68 10.09
N SER A 91 2.39 3.57 11.05
CA SER A 91 2.65 3.32 12.46
C SER A 91 1.82 2.15 12.97
N ILE A 92 0.53 2.11 12.64
CA ILE A 92 -0.34 0.99 13.02
C ILE A 92 0.11 -0.29 12.30
N LYS A 93 0.24 -0.23 10.96
CA LYS A 93 0.56 -1.40 10.12
C LYS A 93 1.89 -2.07 10.49
N ASN A 94 2.92 -1.29 10.78
CA ASN A 94 4.23 -1.80 11.15
C ASN A 94 4.30 -2.35 12.59
N ASN A 95 3.35 -1.97 13.45
CA ASN A 95 3.30 -2.42 14.84
C ASN A 95 2.28 -3.53 15.09
N ILE A 96 1.51 -3.95 14.08
CA ILE A 96 0.73 -5.18 14.14
C ILE A 96 1.69 -6.38 14.14
N LYS A 97 1.67 -7.15 15.22
CA LYS A 97 2.43 -8.40 15.36
C LYS A 97 1.47 -9.53 15.69
N ASP A 98 1.58 -10.63 14.95
CA ASP A 98 0.72 -11.80 15.13
C ASP A 98 -0.78 -11.47 15.11
N GLY A 99 -1.17 -10.47 14.31
CA GLY A 99 -2.55 -10.01 14.18
C GLY A 99 -3.04 -9.07 15.27
N VAL A 100 -2.16 -8.61 16.17
CA VAL A 100 -2.51 -7.74 17.30
C VAL A 100 -1.70 -6.44 17.24
N PHE A 101 -2.37 -5.31 17.44
CA PHE A 101 -1.79 -3.99 17.60
C PHE A 101 -1.85 -3.57 19.08
N LYS A 102 -0.69 -3.34 19.68
CA LYS A 102 -0.60 -2.88 21.08
C LYS A 102 -0.59 -1.36 21.14
N ILE A 103 -1.42 -0.80 22.00
CA ILE A 103 -1.55 0.65 22.16
C ILE A 103 -1.60 1.04 23.65
N GLU A 104 -0.80 2.04 24.02
CA GLU A 104 -0.86 2.62 25.37
C GLU A 104 -1.78 3.83 25.38
N VAL A 105 -2.72 3.84 26.31
CA VAL A 105 -3.69 4.92 26.49
C VAL A 105 -3.80 5.22 27.98
N SER A 106 -3.45 6.45 28.39
CA SER A 106 -3.47 6.89 29.79
C SER A 106 -2.66 6.00 30.75
N GLY A 107 -1.54 5.43 30.28
CA GLY A 107 -0.65 4.57 31.06
C GLY A 107 -1.10 3.10 31.16
N GLU A 108 -2.16 2.71 30.47
CA GLU A 108 -2.62 1.32 30.36
C GLU A 108 -2.39 0.79 28.93
N GLU A 109 -1.95 -0.46 28.80
CA GLU A 109 -1.75 -1.13 27.50
C GLU A 109 -3.00 -1.91 27.08
N TYR A 110 -3.39 -1.75 25.82
CA TYR A 110 -4.54 -2.41 25.20
C TYR A 110 -4.11 -3.17 23.95
N GLU A 111 -4.71 -4.34 23.74
CA GLU A 111 -4.42 -5.25 22.62
C GLU A 111 -5.56 -5.27 21.59
N ILE A 112 -5.39 -4.51 20.52
CA ILE A 112 -6.38 -4.36 19.45
C ILE A 112 -6.17 -5.43 18.40
N ASP A 113 -7.15 -6.31 18.22
CA ASP A 113 -7.12 -7.29 17.14
C ASP A 113 -7.18 -6.56 15.79
N ASN A 114 -6.39 -7.01 14.81
CA ASN A 114 -6.37 -6.42 13.47
C ASN A 114 -7.75 -6.48 12.79
N SER A 115 -8.59 -7.43 13.17
CA SER A 115 -9.98 -7.51 12.70
C SER A 115 -10.87 -6.35 13.15
N PHE A 116 -10.46 -5.58 14.17
CA PHE A 116 -11.16 -4.39 14.62
C PHE A 116 -10.76 -3.16 13.82
N LEU A 117 -9.66 -3.22 13.07
CA LEU A 117 -9.15 -2.14 12.26
C LEU A 117 -9.72 -2.24 10.85
N ILE A 118 -10.19 -1.11 10.33
CA ILE A 118 -10.74 -0.99 8.98
C ILE A 118 -9.76 -0.12 8.19
N GLU A 119 -9.09 -0.72 7.20
CA GLU A 119 -8.23 0.05 6.28
C GLU A 119 -9.10 0.96 5.41
N GLU A 120 -8.87 2.27 5.49
CA GLU A 120 -9.53 3.28 4.67
C GLU A 120 -8.52 3.88 3.70
N ILE A 121 -8.76 3.69 2.41
CA ILE A 121 -7.94 4.28 1.35
C ILE A 121 -8.80 5.24 0.55
N LYS A 122 -8.57 6.54 0.75
CA LYS A 122 -9.16 7.60 -0.06
C LYS A 122 -8.29 7.81 -1.29
N LYS A 123 -8.88 7.59 -2.46
CA LYS A 123 -8.22 7.68 -3.77
C LYS A 123 -8.69 8.91 -4.55
N PRO A 124 -7.87 9.45 -5.47
CA PRO A 124 -8.33 10.42 -6.45
C PRO A 124 -9.54 9.90 -7.24
N GLU A 125 -10.42 10.81 -7.64
CA GLU A 125 -11.65 10.45 -8.36
C GLU A 125 -11.31 9.82 -9.71
N GLY A 126 -11.97 8.70 -10.05
CA GLY A 126 -11.70 7.96 -11.29
C GLY A 126 -10.54 6.97 -11.23
N SER A 127 -9.69 6.99 -10.20
CA SER A 127 -8.63 5.98 -10.04
C SER A 127 -9.18 4.68 -9.47
N GLU A 128 -8.57 3.54 -9.82
CA GLU A 128 -8.78 2.26 -9.13
C GLU A 128 -7.55 1.88 -8.31
N ILE A 129 -7.77 1.20 -7.18
CA ILE A 129 -6.70 0.67 -6.32
C ILE A 129 -6.91 -0.82 -6.18
N ILE A 130 -5.86 -1.57 -6.43
CA ILE A 130 -5.82 -3.01 -6.30
C ILE A 130 -4.76 -3.35 -5.25
N ASP A 131 -5.22 -3.84 -4.10
CA ASP A 131 -4.35 -4.43 -3.09
C ASP A 131 -3.99 -5.87 -3.49
N PHE A 132 -2.69 -6.19 -3.47
CA PHE A 132 -2.17 -7.54 -3.71
C PHE A 132 -1.32 -8.07 -2.54
N GLY A 133 -1.48 -7.47 -1.36
CA GLY A 133 -0.86 -7.85 -0.10
C GLY A 133 0.59 -7.39 0.09
N LYS A 134 1.34 -7.19 -1.00
CA LYS A 134 2.75 -6.73 -0.97
C LYS A 134 2.91 -5.29 -1.46
N GLY A 135 1.79 -4.60 -1.67
CA GLY A 135 1.74 -3.25 -2.19
C GLY A 135 0.36 -2.97 -2.80
N TYR A 136 0.25 -1.81 -3.44
CA TYR A 136 -0.96 -1.38 -4.10
C TYR A 136 -0.64 -1.05 -5.56
N VAL A 137 -1.52 -1.47 -6.47
CA VAL A 137 -1.50 -1.03 -7.87
C VAL A 137 -2.58 0.01 -8.05
N TYR A 138 -2.18 1.22 -8.41
CA TYR A 138 -3.06 2.31 -8.80
C TYR A 138 -3.24 2.29 -10.31
N VAL A 139 -4.49 2.25 -10.76
CA VAL A 139 -4.85 2.28 -12.18
C VAL A 139 -5.42 3.65 -12.50
N GLU A 140 -4.76 4.35 -13.41
CA GLU A 140 -5.14 5.70 -13.83
C GLU A 140 -6.10 5.72 -15.01
N PRO A 141 -6.99 6.73 -15.02
CA PRO A 141 -7.35 7.45 -16.23
C PRO A 141 -6.28 8.51 -16.57
N GLU A 142 -5.94 9.40 -15.63
CA GLU A 142 -4.92 10.45 -15.75
C GLU A 142 -4.56 10.93 -14.31
N MET A 143 -3.43 10.54 -13.71
CA MET A 143 -2.85 11.36 -12.63
C MET A 143 -1.79 12.27 -13.27
N ASP A 144 -1.76 13.53 -12.85
CA ASP A 144 -0.60 14.40 -13.07
C ASP A 144 0.51 13.86 -12.18
N ILE A 145 1.28 12.90 -12.72
CA ILE A 145 2.47 12.39 -12.05
C ILE A 145 3.53 13.47 -12.21
N THR A 146 3.68 14.31 -11.20
CA THR A 146 4.88 15.13 -11.04
C THR A 146 6.06 14.20 -10.83
N LEU A 147 6.82 13.98 -11.89
CA LEU A 147 8.14 13.38 -11.80
C LEU A 147 9.03 14.41 -11.11
N GLU A 148 9.14 14.31 -9.78
CA GLU A 148 10.31 14.89 -9.11
C GLU A 148 11.50 14.03 -9.54
N ASP A 149 12.24 14.50 -10.54
CA ASP A 149 13.57 14.04 -10.87
C ASP A 149 14.45 14.24 -9.63
N ASP A 150 14.53 13.24 -8.77
CA ASP A 150 15.60 13.11 -7.79
C ASP A 150 16.91 12.86 -8.58
N GLU A 151 17.52 13.95 -9.05
CA GLU A 151 18.93 13.99 -9.46
C GLU A 151 19.82 13.73 -8.23
N ASN A 152 19.87 12.50 -7.72
CA ASN A 152 21.06 12.04 -7.00
C ASN A 152 21.20 10.51 -6.92
N SER A 153 22.36 10.02 -7.43
CA SER A 153 22.88 8.64 -7.36
C SER A 153 22.17 7.64 -8.28
N THR A 154 22.76 7.12 -9.36
CA THR A 154 24.17 6.84 -9.64
C THR A 154 24.28 6.66 -11.16
N LYS A 155 25.35 7.21 -11.76
CA LYS A 155 25.75 6.86 -13.13
C LYS A 155 25.87 5.34 -13.25
N THR A 156 25.17 4.76 -14.21
CA THR A 156 25.66 3.56 -14.89
C THR A 156 25.33 3.75 -16.37
N GLU A 157 26.40 3.94 -17.12
CA GLU A 157 26.40 4.03 -18.58
C GLU A 157 25.91 2.73 -19.22
N ASP A 158 25.28 2.92 -20.38
CA ASP A 158 25.08 2.02 -21.51
C ASP A 158 23.92 0.99 -21.54
N ASP A 159 23.15 1.20 -22.62
CA ASP A 159 22.27 0.32 -23.40
C ASP A 159 20.88 -0.09 -22.89
N VAL A 160 19.86 0.61 -23.41
CA VAL A 160 18.49 0.09 -23.59
C VAL A 160 18.15 0.07 -25.08
N LEU A 161 18.38 -1.10 -25.65
CA LEU A 161 17.74 -1.81 -26.77
C LEU A 161 16.65 -1.09 -27.59
N GLU A 162 16.89 -1.03 -28.91
CA GLU A 162 15.87 -1.09 -29.98
C GLU A 162 15.12 -2.44 -30.01
#